data_AF-A0A3D0GAL9-F1
#
_entry.id   AF-A0A3D0GAL9-F1
#
_cell.length_a   1.000
_cell.length_b   1.000
_cell.length_c   1.000
_cell.angle_alpha   90.00
_cell.angle_beta   90.00
_cell.angle_gamma   90.00
#
_symmetry.space_group_name_H-M   'P 1'
#
loop_
_entity.id
_entity.type
_entity.pdbx_description
1 polymer ?
#
loop_
_entity_poly.entity_id
_entity_poly.type
_entity_poly.pdbx_seq_one_letter_code
_entity_poly.pdbx_strand_id
1 'polypeptide(L)'
;MLSLMQILYAITSVVWFIVIVHIILSWLVNFQVLNLRQPLVAQIWSGLNRLVEPVYSRIRAFLPNMGGLDLSPVIVLLILFAIRTVIQNNMYQFY
;
A
#
# COMPACT_ATOMS: atom_id res chain seq x y z
N MET A 1 -14.03 3.09 -23.66
CA MET A 1 -13.76 1.98 -22.71
C MET A 1 -12.30 1.98 -22.26
N LEU A 2 -11.34 2.12 -23.18
CA LEU A 2 -9.90 2.11 -22.87
C LEU A 2 -9.43 3.20 -21.88
N SER A 3 -9.91 4.44 -22.02
CA SER A 3 -9.58 5.53 -21.09
C SER A 3 -10.00 5.26 -19.65
N LEU A 4 -11.14 4.60 -19.42
CA LEU A 4 -11.58 4.20 -18.08
C LEU A 4 -10.61 3.19 -17.45
N MET A 5 -10.18 2.18 -18.22
CA MET A 5 -9.19 1.20 -17.77
C MET A 5 -7.84 1.84 -17.45
N GLN A 6 -7.41 2.82 -18.26
CA GLN A 6 -6.19 3.59 -18.00
C GLN A 6 -6.28 4.40 -16.70
N ILE A 7 -7.42 5.07 -16.45
CA ILE A 7 -7.64 5.81 -15.20
C ILE A 7 -7.60 4.87 -13.99
N LEU A 8 -8.27 3.71 -14.08
CA LEU A 8 -8.22 2.70 -13.02
C LEU A 8 -6.81 2.17 -12.79
N TYR A 9 -6.05 1.92 -13.85
CA TYR A 9 -4.66 1.51 -13.76
C TYR A 9 -3.78 2.59 -13.09
N ALA A 10 -4.01 3.86 -13.42
CA ALA A 10 -3.29 4.98 -12.81
C ALA A 10 -3.60 5.09 -11.29
N ILE A 11 -4.87 4.99 -10.90
CA ILE A 11 -5.27 4.97 -9.48
C ILE A 11 -4.60 3.83 -8.75
N THR A 12 -4.65 2.62 -9.32
CA THR A 12 -4.04 1.43 -8.69
C THR A 12 -2.52 1.59 -8.57
N SER A 13 -1.87 2.27 -9.51
CA SER A 13 -0.45 2.60 -9.46
C SER A 13 -0.11 3.60 -8.34
N VAL A 14 -0.96 4.60 -8.11
CA VAL A 14 -0.82 5.53 -6.98
C VAL A 14 -0.95 4.79 -5.65
N VAL A 15 -1.94 3.92 -5.50
CA VAL A 15 -2.12 3.12 -4.28
C VAL A 15 -0.91 2.21 -4.06
N TRP A 16 -0.40 1.55 -5.11
CA TRP A 16 0.81 0.73 -5.04
C TRP A 16 2.01 1.53 -4.54
N PHE A 17 2.21 2.75 -5.05
CA PHE A 17 3.26 3.65 -4.60
C PHE A 17 3.12 4.03 -3.12
N ILE A 18 1.91 4.38 -2.66
CA ILE A 18 1.65 4.72 -1.25
C ILE A 18 2.04 3.56 -0.32
N VAL A 19 1.68 2.33 -0.70
CA VAL A 19 2.00 1.12 0.08
C VAL A 19 3.51 0.89 0.14
N ILE A 20 4.22 1.07 -0.97
CA ILE A 20 5.69 0.98 -1.01
C ILE A 20 6.33 2.04 -0.10
N VAL A 21 5.89 3.30 -0.20
CA VAL A 21 6.38 4.39 0.67
C VAL A 21 6.14 4.05 2.14
N HIS A 22 4.99 3.49 2.48
CA HIS A 22 4.67 3.06 3.84
C HIS A 22 5.61 1.95 4.34
N ILE A 23 5.89 0.93 3.51
CA ILE A 23 6.83 -0.15 3.87
C ILE A 23 8.23 0.42 4.12
N ILE A 24 8.71 1.29 3.23
CA ILE A 24 10.03 1.92 3.38
C ILE A 24 10.07 2.75 4.67
N LEU A 25 9.07 3.61 4.92
CA LEU A 25 9.00 4.40 6.14
C LEU A 25 8.93 3.53 7.40
N SER A 26 8.18 2.43 7.36
CA SER A 26 8.10 1.46 8.46
C SER A 26 9.47 0.89 8.80
N TRP A 27 10.25 0.48 7.79
CA TRP A 27 11.62 0.03 7.97
C TRP A 27 12.54 1.13 8.49
N LEU A 28 12.47 2.33 7.93
CA LEU A 28 13.29 3.45 8.38
C LEU A 28 13.04 3.80 9.85
N VAL A 29 11.79 3.71 10.31
CA VAL A 29 11.43 3.91 11.73
C VAL A 29 11.90 2.73 12.57
N ASN A 30 11.68 1.48 12.13
CA ASN A 30 12.06 0.29 12.87
C ASN A 30 13.58 0.21 13.09
N PHE A 31 14.36 0.47 12.05
CA PHE A 31 15.83 0.55 12.10
C PHE A 31 16.36 1.83 12.74
N GLN A 32 15.50 2.64 13.39
CA GLN A 32 15.88 3.88 14.08
C GLN A 32 16.59 4.92 13.18
N VAL A 33 16.42 4.83 11.85
CA VAL A 33 16.94 5.82 10.91
C VAL A 33 16.10 7.10 10.97
N LEU A 34 14.78 6.95 11.12
CA LEU A 34 13.85 8.05 11.32
C LEU A 34 13.35 8.08 12.76
N ASN A 35 13.41 9.26 13.39
CA ASN A 35 12.97 9.45 14.77
C ASN A 35 11.55 10.03 14.83
N LEU A 36 10.59 9.22 15.29
CA LEU A 36 9.20 9.64 15.47
C LEU A 36 9.00 10.72 16.55
N ARG A 37 10.02 11.05 17.35
CA ARG A 37 9.95 12.19 18.28
C ARG A 37 9.98 13.54 17.57
N GLN A 38 10.45 13.57 16.32
CA GLN A 38 10.45 14.78 15.52
C GLN A 38 9.04 15.06 14.99
N PRO A 39 8.44 16.25 15.24
CA PRO A 39 7.05 16.54 14.90
C PRO A 39 6.72 16.32 13.41
N LEU A 40 7.64 16.68 12.51
CA LEU A 40 7.47 16.50 11.07
C LEU A 40 7.37 15.03 10.67
N VAL A 41 8.28 14.19 11.17
CA VAL A 41 8.31 12.75 10.90
C VAL A 41 7.05 12.08 11.47
N ALA A 42 6.66 12.45 12.69
CA ALA A 42 5.44 11.95 13.32
C ALA A 42 4.17 12.30 12.53
N GLN A 43 4.10 13.53 12.00
CA GLN A 43 2.97 13.96 11.17
C GLN A 43 2.89 13.19 9.86
N ILE A 44 4.01 13.02 9.16
CA ILE A 44 4.07 12.23 7.92
C ILE A 44 3.68 10.77 8.20
N TRP A 45 4.26 10.17 9.24
CA TRP A 45 3.99 8.80 9.64
C TRP A 45 2.52 8.59 10.01
N SER A 46 1.96 9.45 10.87
CA SER A 46 0.56 9.35 11.28
C SER A 46 -0.41 9.63 10.14
N GLY A 47 -0.10 10.60 9.26
CA GLY A 47 -0.87 10.88 8.06
C GLY A 47 -0.92 9.68 7.12
N LEU A 48 0.24 9.07 6.85
CA LEU A 48 0.33 7.88 6.01
C LEU A 48 -0.40 6.69 6.62
N ASN A 49 -0.23 6.44 7.92
CA ASN A 49 -0.96 5.38 8.63
C ASN A 49 -2.46 5.55 8.51
N ARG A 50 -2.99 6.76 8.67
CA ARG A 50 -4.43 7.01 8.53
C ARG A 50 -4.96 6.69 7.12
N LEU A 51 -4.14 6.84 6.09
CA LEU A 51 -4.52 6.50 4.72
C LEU A 51 -4.56 4.99 4.49
N VAL A 52 -3.61 4.23 5.06
CA VAL A 52 -3.49 2.78 4.80
C VAL A 52 -4.25 1.90 5.81
N GLU A 53 -4.45 2.38 7.04
CA GLU A 53 -5.06 1.61 8.14
C GLU A 53 -6.46 1.06 7.82
N PRO A 54 -7.37 1.77 7.12
CA PRO A 54 -8.67 1.21 6.77
C PRO A 54 -8.58 -0.04 5.91
N VAL A 55 -7.55 -0.14 5.06
CA VAL A 55 -7.30 -1.31 4.21
C VAL A 55 -6.54 -2.38 5.00
N TYR A 56 -5.50 -1.97 5.74
CA TYR A 56 -4.65 -2.90 6.48
C TYR A 56 -5.38 -3.58 7.62
N SER A 57 -6.20 -2.85 8.38
CA SER A 57 -7.01 -3.41 9.47
C SER A 57 -7.93 -4.53 8.99
N ARG A 58 -8.52 -4.38 7.80
CA ARG A 58 -9.37 -5.41 7.18
C ARG A 58 -8.57 -6.65 6.83
N ILE A 59 -7.38 -6.48 6.27
CA ILE A 59 -6.50 -7.60 5.91
C ILE A 59 -5.96 -8.29 7.17
N ARG A 60 -5.55 -7.52 8.17
CA ARG A 60 -5.05 -8.00 9.45
C ARG A 60 -6.10 -8.85 10.18
N ALA A 61 -7.39 -8.55 10.03
CA ALA A 61 -8.47 -9.35 10.60
C ALA A 61 -8.56 -10.78 10.02
N PHE A 62 -8.01 -11.02 8.82
CA PHE A 62 -7.92 -12.35 8.22
C PHE A 62 -6.59 -13.05 8.49
N LEU A 63 -5.62 -12.35 9.09
CA LEU A 63 -4.30 -12.92 9.38
C LEU A 63 -4.23 -13.48 10.81
N PRO A 64 -3.48 -14.58 11.00
CA PRO A 64 -3.15 -15.05 12.34
C PRO A 64 -2.28 -14.01 13.06
N ASN A 65 -2.27 -14.04 14.41
CA ASN A 65 -1.46 -13.11 15.20
C ASN A 65 0.05 -13.34 14.95
N MET A 66 0.70 -12.41 14.24
CA MET A 66 2.07 -12.56 13.74
C MET A 66 3.17 -12.01 14.66
N GLY A 67 2.91 -11.92 15.97
CA GLY A 67 3.96 -11.62 16.97
C GLY A 67 4.69 -10.28 16.78
N GLY A 68 4.05 -9.26 16.19
CA GLY A 68 4.60 -7.92 16.00
C GLY A 68 5.09 -7.60 14.58
N LEU A 69 5.12 -8.57 13.67
CA LEU A 69 5.38 -8.32 12.24
C LEU A 69 4.06 -8.08 11.51
N ASP A 70 3.87 -6.90 10.92
CA ASP A 70 2.69 -6.62 10.10
C ASP A 70 2.92 -7.07 8.65
N LEU A 71 2.33 -8.19 8.25
CA LEU A 71 2.34 -8.65 6.85
C LEU A 71 1.22 -8.04 6.00
N SER A 72 0.32 -7.24 6.57
CA SER A 72 -0.76 -6.58 5.83
C SER A 72 -0.27 -5.80 4.60
N PRO A 73 0.82 -5.02 4.66
CA PRO A 73 1.32 -4.29 3.49
C PRO A 73 1.72 -5.21 2.33
N VAL A 74 2.33 -6.36 2.63
CA VAL A 74 2.76 -7.34 1.61
C VAL A 74 1.54 -7.94 0.92
N ILE A 75 0.51 -8.27 1.68
CA ILE A 75 -0.74 -8.81 1.12
C ILE A 75 -1.46 -7.78 0.28
N VAL A 76 -1.47 -6.51 0.71
CA VAL A 76 -2.00 -5.42 -0.13
C VAL A 76 -1.24 -5.33 -1.45
N LEU A 77 0.09 -5.41 -1.45
CA LEU A 77 0.87 -5.41 -2.69
C LEU A 77 0.51 -6.58 -3.60
N LEU A 78 0.30 -7.78 -3.05
CA LEU A 78 -0.12 -8.95 -3.83
C LEU A 78 -1.51 -8.75 -4.46
N ILE A 79 -2.47 -8.22 -3.70
CA ILE A 79 -3.81 -7.92 -4.21
C ILE A 79 -3.74 -6.86 -5.29
N LEU A 80 -2.99 -5.77 -5.08
CA LEU A 80 -2.79 -4.71 -6.07
C LEU A 80 -2.10 -5.23 -7.32
N PHE A 81 -1.11 -6.12 -7.17
CA PHE A 81 -0.45 -6.77 -8.30
C PHE A 81 -1.45 -7.56 -9.14
N ALA A 82 -2.26 -8.42 -8.51
CA ALA A 82 -3.30 -9.19 -9.20
C ALA A 82 -4.30 -8.29 -9.94
N ILE A 83 -4.77 -7.22 -9.28
CA ILE A 83 -5.68 -6.24 -9.88
C ILE A 83 -5.03 -5.57 -11.11
N ARG A 84 -3.77 -5.13 -10.99
CA ARG A 84 -3.04 -4.49 -12.10
C ARG A 84 -2.87 -5.44 -13.28
N THR A 85 -2.50 -6.70 -13.04
CA THR A 85 -2.38 -7.72 -14.09
C THR A 85 -3.71 -7.93 -14.82
N VAL A 86 -4.82 -8.03 -14.08
CA VAL A 86 -6.15 -8.17 -14.69
C VAL A 86 -6.50 -6.93 -15.53
N ILE A 87 -6.28 -5.72 -15.01
CA ILE A 87 -6.57 -4.48 -15.75
C ILE A 87 -5.72 -4.41 -17.03
N GLN A 88 -4.42 -4.69 -16.93
CA GLN A 88 -3.50 -4.67 -18.08
C GLN A 88 -3.92 -5.68 -19.15
N ASN A 89 -4.16 -6.93 -18.76
CA ASN A 89 -4.58 -7.98 -19.69
C ASN A 89 -5.87 -7.60 -20.43
N ASN A 90 -6.86 -7.06 -19.72
CA ASN A 90 -8.10 -6.60 -20.35
C ASN A 90 -7.87 -5.38 -21.25
N MET A 91 -6.98 -4.45 -20.87
CA MET A 91 -6.64 -3.29 -21.69
C MET A 91 -5.98 -3.71 -23.02
N TYR A 92 -5.13 -4.75 -23.02
CA TYR A 92 -4.55 -5.31 -24.25
C TYR A 92 -5.60 -5.92 -25.19
N GLN A 93 -6.72 -6.44 -24.67
CA GLN A 93 -7.82 -6.98 -25.51
C GLN A 93 -8.62 -5.88 -26.24
N PHE A 94 -8.46 -4.61 -25.85
CA PHE A 94 -9.10 -3.47 -26.52
C PHE A 94 -8.23 -2.84 -27.62
N TYR A 95 -7.00 -3.33 -27.81
CA TYR A 95 -6.11 -2.99 -28.93
C TYR A 95 -6.22 -4.06 -30.02
#